data_AF-A0A5R8Y5T3-F1
#
_entry.id   AF-A0A5R8Y5T3-F1
#
_cell.length_a   1.000
_cell.length_b   1.000
_cell.length_c   1.000
_cell.angle_alpha   90.00
_cell.angle_beta   90.00
_cell.angle_gamma   90.00
#
_symmetry.space_group_name_H-M   'P 1'
#
loop_
_entity.id
_entity.type
_entity.pdbx_description
1 polymer ?
#
loop_
_entity_poly.entity_id
_entity_poly.type
_entity_poly.pdbx_seq_one_letter_code
_entity_poly.pdbx_strand_id
1 'polypeptide(L)'
;MLKKIALSVLLISAFAYAQDEQMSLEDKYNACSESYEQCLVKCEESNTNVEECGAKCEDLFYQCNEKVDKELDESSEKVEQEVVEESNSNQ
;
A
#
# COMPACT_ATOMS: atom_id res chain seq x y z
N MET A 1 -34.66 8.23 28.13
CA MET A 1 -34.42 6.85 27.67
C MET A 1 -33.50 6.91 26.45
N LEU A 2 -32.19 6.83 26.63
CA LEU A 2 -31.21 6.68 25.54
C LEU A 2 -30.27 5.54 25.91
N LYS A 3 -30.80 4.32 25.77
CA LYS A 3 -30.00 3.12 25.66
C LYS A 3 -30.33 2.56 24.28
N LYS A 4 -29.32 2.02 23.59
CA LYS A 4 -29.38 1.30 22.30
C LYS A 4 -29.03 2.09 21.04
N ILE A 5 -27.80 2.64 20.95
CA ILE A 5 -27.10 2.71 19.66
C ILE A 5 -25.61 2.41 19.93
N ALA A 6 -25.31 1.14 20.22
CA ALA A 6 -23.94 0.68 20.38
C ALA A 6 -23.83 -0.71 19.75
N LEU A 7 -24.07 -0.81 18.44
CA LEU A 7 -23.89 -2.08 17.72
C LEU A 7 -23.78 -1.96 16.18
N SER A 8 -23.31 -0.84 15.65
CA SER A 8 -23.26 -0.63 14.19
C SER A 8 -21.88 -0.28 13.62
N VAL A 9 -20.83 -0.23 14.44
CA VAL A 9 -19.49 0.26 14.01
C VAL A 9 -18.50 -0.89 13.72
N LEU A 10 -18.95 -2.15 13.72
CA LEU A 10 -18.08 -3.33 13.54
C LEU A 10 -18.06 -3.93 12.13
N LEU A 11 -18.70 -3.31 11.13
CA LEU A 11 -18.79 -3.87 9.76
C LEU A 11 -18.04 -3.08 8.69
N ILE A 12 -17.34 -1.99 9.03
CA ILE A 12 -16.65 -1.15 8.02
C ILE A 12 -15.19 -1.58 7.80
N SER A 13 -14.60 -2.39 8.69
CA SER A 13 -13.19 -2.79 8.59
C SER A 13 -12.90 -3.93 7.60
N ALA A 14 -13.91 -4.53 6.97
CA ALA A 14 -13.72 -5.65 6.04
C ALA A 14 -13.39 -5.25 4.59
N PHE A 15 -13.55 -3.96 4.22
CA PHE A 15 -13.37 -3.50 2.83
C PHE A 15 -11.99 -2.90 2.54
N ALA A 16 -11.08 -2.84 3.52
CA ALA A 16 -9.76 -2.22 3.31
C ALA A 16 -8.74 -3.13 2.61
N TYR A 17 -9.01 -4.44 2.48
CA TYR A 17 -8.00 -5.41 2.01
C TYR A 17 -8.17 -5.85 0.54
N ALA A 18 -9.10 -5.27 -0.22
CA ALA A 18 -9.40 -5.70 -1.59
C ALA A 18 -9.00 -4.69 -2.69
N GLN A 19 -8.38 -3.56 -2.33
CA GLN A 19 -7.96 -2.55 -3.32
C GLN A 19 -6.54 -2.76 -3.86
N ASP A 20 -5.73 -3.59 -3.22
CA ASP A 20 -4.31 -3.78 -3.57
C ASP A 20 -4.09 -4.60 -4.85
N GLU A 21 -5.00 -5.53 -5.19
CA GLU A 21 -4.83 -6.44 -6.33
C GLU A 21 -5.21 -5.86 -7.71
N GLN A 22 -5.77 -4.65 -7.78
CA GLN A 22 -6.20 -4.04 -9.06
C GLN A 22 -5.56 -2.68 -9.37
N MET A 23 -4.62 -2.24 -8.54
CA MET A 23 -3.96 -0.96 -8.72
C MET A 23 -2.82 -1.09 -9.73
N SER A 24 -2.74 -0.19 -10.72
CA SER A 24 -1.63 -0.19 -11.66
C SER A 24 -0.32 0.13 -10.93
N LEU A 25 0.80 -0.27 -11.52
CA LEU A 25 2.13 0.02 -10.96
C LEU A 25 2.36 1.52 -10.79
N GLU A 26 1.88 2.33 -11.75
CA GLU A 26 1.92 3.79 -11.69
C GLU A 26 1.08 4.32 -10.51
N ASP A 27 -0.12 3.78 -10.31
CA ASP A 27 -0.99 4.16 -9.20
C ASP A 27 -0.36 3.80 -7.84
N LYS A 28 0.35 2.67 -7.74
CA LYS A 28 1.07 2.28 -6.52
C LYS A 28 2.19 3.27 -6.17
N TYR A 29 2.97 3.70 -7.16
CA TYR A 29 3.99 4.74 -6.98
C TYR A 29 3.37 6.09 -6.60
N ASN A 30 2.27 6.46 -7.24
CA ASN A 30 1.54 7.68 -6.90
C ASN A 30 1.01 7.63 -5.46
N ALA A 31 0.50 6.48 -5.00
CA ALA A 31 0.04 6.29 -3.63
C ALA A 31 1.19 6.42 -2.60
N CYS A 32 2.39 5.95 -2.92
CA CYS A 32 3.58 6.20 -2.10
C CYS A 32 3.89 7.71 -1.99
N SER A 33 3.83 8.43 -3.11
CA SER A 33 4.06 9.89 -3.14
C SER A 33 3.00 10.66 -2.36
N GLU A 34 1.72 10.35 -2.54
CA GLU A 34 0.63 10.97 -1.79
C GLU A 34 0.76 10.72 -0.28
N SER A 35 1.14 9.49 0.10
CA SER A 35 1.38 9.14 1.51
C SER A 35 2.54 9.93 2.11
N TYR A 36 3.59 10.17 1.33
CA TYR A 36 4.72 11.02 1.73
C TYR A 36 4.30 12.48 1.95
N GLU A 37 3.57 13.07 1.01
CA GLU A 37 3.07 14.45 1.15
C GLU A 37 2.16 14.61 2.38
N GLN A 38 1.24 13.66 2.58
CA GLN A 38 0.37 13.67 3.78
C GLN A 38 1.18 13.50 5.09
N CYS A 39 2.28 12.75 5.04
CA CYS A 39 3.18 12.60 6.18
C CYS A 39 3.86 13.94 6.52
N LEU A 40 4.36 14.67 5.51
CA LEU A 40 4.98 15.99 5.70
C LEU A 40 3.98 17.01 6.26
N VAL A 41 2.76 17.05 5.74
CA VAL A 41 1.71 17.93 6.29
C VAL A 41 1.47 17.64 7.77
N LYS A 42 1.39 16.37 8.16
CA LYS A 42 1.25 15.98 9.58
C LYS A 42 2.47 16.37 10.42
N CYS A 43 3.67 16.31 9.86
CA CYS A 43 4.88 16.78 10.54
C CYS A 43 4.81 18.27 10.84
N GLU A 44 4.35 19.07 9.88
CA GLU A 44 4.16 20.52 10.05
C GLU A 44 3.05 20.84 11.05
N GLU A 45 1.93 20.12 11.02
CA GLU A 45 0.80 20.32 11.93
C GLU A 45 1.09 19.90 13.39
N SER A 46 1.97 18.91 13.57
CA SER A 46 2.19 18.27 14.88
C SER A 46 3.12 19.04 15.83
N ASN A 47 3.70 20.19 15.43
CA ASN A 47 4.73 20.92 16.18
C ASN A 47 5.88 20.01 16.66
N THR A 48 6.16 18.93 15.92
CA THR A 48 7.29 18.04 16.17
C THR A 48 8.56 18.61 15.56
N ASN A 49 9.71 18.00 15.83
CA ASN A 49 10.93 18.35 15.10
C ASN A 49 10.72 17.99 13.62
N VAL A 50 10.42 18.99 12.79
CA VAL A 50 10.08 18.83 11.37
C VAL A 50 11.18 18.11 10.60
N GLU A 51 12.44 18.31 10.96
CA GLU A 51 13.58 17.68 10.30
C GLU A 51 13.66 16.17 10.61
N GLU A 52 13.49 15.80 11.88
CA GLU A 52 13.45 14.38 12.29
C GLU A 52 12.17 13.68 11.78
N CYS A 53 11.05 14.39 11.75
CA CYS A 53 9.78 13.89 11.25
C CYS A 53 9.82 13.69 9.73
N GLY A 54 10.39 14.64 8.99
CA GLY A 54 10.61 14.56 7.55
C GLY A 54 11.49 13.36 7.17
N ALA A 55 12.58 13.13 7.90
CA ALA A 55 13.43 11.95 7.68
C ALA A 55 12.68 10.61 7.86
N LYS A 56 11.71 10.54 8.78
CA LYS A 56 10.84 9.36 8.94
C LYS A 56 9.86 9.23 7.78
N CYS A 57 9.32 10.32 7.26
CA CYS A 57 8.48 10.30 6.08
C CYS A 57 9.26 9.82 4.84
N GLU A 58 10.51 10.26 4.69
CA GLU A 58 11.40 9.79 3.61
C GLU A 58 11.68 8.29 3.73
N ASP A 59 12.00 7.79 4.92
CA ASP A 59 12.19 6.35 5.17
C ASP A 59 10.94 5.53 4.82
N LEU A 60 9.75 6.00 5.19
CA LEU A 60 8.49 5.38 4.82
C LEU A 60 8.25 5.39 3.31
N PHE A 61 8.61 6.47 2.61
CA PHE A 61 8.51 6.57 1.16
C PHE A 61 9.44 5.56 0.46
N TYR A 62 10.69 5.46 0.91
CA TYR A 62 11.64 4.48 0.39
C TYR A 62 11.16 3.04 0.59
N GLN A 63 10.67 2.71 1.78
CA GLN A 63 10.10 1.38 2.06
C GLN A 63 8.85 1.09 1.23
N CYS A 64 8.05 2.11 0.91
CA CYS A 64 6.88 1.96 0.04
C CYS A 64 7.32 1.60 -1.38
N ASN A 65 8.25 2.35 -1.97
CA ASN A 65 8.76 2.08 -3.31
C ASN A 65 9.45 0.71 -3.39
N GLU A 66 10.23 0.32 -2.39
CA GLU A 66 10.88 -1.00 -2.35
C GLU A 66 9.86 -2.15 -2.35
N LYS A 67 8.68 -1.96 -1.74
CA LYS A 67 7.61 -2.96 -1.82
C LYS A 67 7.00 -3.03 -3.21
N VAL A 68 6.77 -1.88 -3.86
CA VAL A 68 6.26 -1.83 -5.24
C VAL A 68 7.23 -2.50 -6.21
N ASP A 69 8.54 -2.25 -6.05
CA ASP A 69 9.60 -2.91 -6.82
C ASP A 69 9.61 -4.44 -6.60
N LYS A 70 9.52 -4.90 -5.36
CA LYS A 70 9.47 -6.34 -5.06
C LYS A 70 8.24 -7.02 -5.66
N GLU A 71 7.08 -6.37 -5.59
CA GLU A 71 5.86 -6.90 -6.21
C GLU A 71 5.99 -6.98 -7.74
N LEU A 72 6.71 -6.06 -8.37
CA LEU A 72 7.02 -6.13 -9.80
C LEU A 72 7.92 -7.33 -10.12
N ASP A 73 8.99 -7.53 -9.37
CA ASP A 73 9.90 -8.66 -9.55
C ASP A 73 9.18 -10.00 -9.35
N GLU A 74 8.40 -10.13 -8.26
CA GLU A 74 7.61 -11.34 -7.98
C GLU A 74 6.50 -11.59 -9.02
N SER A 75 5.92 -10.54 -9.59
CA SER A 75 4.94 -10.67 -10.68
C SER A 75 5.59 -11.16 -11.98
N SER A 76 6.85 -10.78 -12.22
CA SER A 76 7.62 -11.19 -13.41
C SER A 76 8.05 -12.65 -13.31
N GLU A 77 8.46 -13.11 -12.12
CA GLU A 77 8.83 -14.51 -11.87
C GLU A 77 7.62 -15.48 -11.96
N LYS A 78 6.43 -15.05 -11.51
CA LYS A 78 5.20 -15.86 -11.65
C LYS A 78 4.78 -16.07 -13.11
N VAL A 79 4.96 -15.06 -13.97
CA VAL A 79 4.68 -15.17 -15.41
C VAL A 79 5.60 -16.19 -16.09
N GLU A 80 6.87 -16.29 -15.67
CA GLU A 80 7.79 -17.31 -16.22
C GLU A 80 7.44 -18.74 -15.78
N GLN A 81 6.86 -18.95 -14.60
CA GLN A 81 6.44 -20.29 -14.15
C GLN A 81 5.17 -20.79 -14.84
N GLU A 82 4.18 -19.93 -15.11
CA GLU A 82 2.94 -20.32 -15.80
C GLU A 82 3.18 -20.71 -17.27
N VAL A 83 4.13 -20.03 -17.94
CA VAL A 83 4.50 -20.32 -19.35
C VAL A 83 5.20 -21.68 -19.50
N VAL A 84 5.87 -22.17 -18.46
CA VAL A 84 6.54 -23.48 -18.46
C VAL A 84 5.55 -24.63 -18.21
N GLU A 85 4.49 -24.43 -17.43
CA GLU A 85 3.47 -25.46 -17.21
C GLU A 85 2.52 -25.66 -18.41
N GLU A 86 2.14 -24.59 -19.14
CA GLU A 86 1.32 -24.73 -20.35
C GLU A 86 2.07 -25.42 -21.51
N SER A 87 3.39 -25.32 -21.56
CA SER A 87 4.22 -25.94 -22.60
C SER A 87 4.39 -27.46 -22.42
N ASN A 88 4.21 -28.00 -21.20
CA ASN A 88 4.36 -29.43 -20.90
C ASN A 88 3.02 -30.20 -20.88
N SER A 89 1.88 -29.53 -20.97
CA SER A 89 0.55 -30.17 -20.99
C SER A 89 0.04 -30.49 -22.40
N ASN A 90 0.71 -29.98 -23.44
CA ASN A 90 0.36 -30.19 -24.85
C ASN A 90 1.25 -31.19 -25.60
N GLN A 91 2.00 -32.05 -24.89
CA GLN A 91 2.82 -33.10 -25.49
C GLN A 91 2.35 -34.51 -25.15
#